data_AF-A0A317JQA7-F1
#
_entry.id   AF-A0A317JQA7-F1
#
_cell.length_a   1.000
_cell.length_b   1.000
_cell.length_c   1.000
_cell.angle_alpha   90.00
_cell.angle_beta   90.00
_cell.angle_gamma   90.00
#
_symmetry.space_group_name_H-M   'P 1'
#
loop_
_entity.id
_entity.type
_entity.pdbx_description
1 polymer ?
#
loop_
_entity_poly.entity_id
_entity_poly.type
_entity_poly.pdbx_seq_one_letter_code
_entity_poly.pdbx_strand_id
1 'polypeptide(L)'
;MQYVMHAGHGEFPRIVFTPGTLEESFKLTRLAFMLAEKYHTQVYIMCDKLLLESRATTATFPDTYTNPRFSFAANPLPEDNSYNRFEITQEGYSPRSVPGQQHGLQLTNSYEHDKHGYATEEAQMTKDMVEKRMRKFNGIINEVPCPLLLGPSEAETTLVCWGSTRLVVEEILRQLNTNGAQKVNAIHLMTMIPFKKKEFIDLASKAKKLVMIEGNATHQAANYIREQTGIEITKHINRYDGRPFYAHEVIEELQKI
;
A
#
# COMPACT_ATOMS: atom_id res chain seq x y z
N MET A 1 7.86 -9.03 3.16
CA MET A 1 6.60 -8.50 2.60
C MET A 1 5.41 -9.38 2.95
N GLN A 2 5.41 -10.67 2.61
CA GLN A 2 4.30 -11.60 2.90
C GLN A 2 3.84 -11.59 4.37
N TYR A 3 4.79 -11.53 5.31
CA TYR A 3 4.47 -11.38 6.74
C TYR A 3 3.61 -10.15 7.03
N VAL A 4 4.02 -8.94 6.60
CA VAL A 4 3.28 -7.69 6.85
C VAL A 4 1.87 -7.74 6.27
N MET A 5 1.70 -8.40 5.12
CA MET A 5 0.41 -8.54 4.45
C MET A 5 -0.56 -9.47 5.20
N HIS A 6 -0.04 -10.47 5.92
CA HIS A 6 -0.84 -11.54 6.53
C HIS A 6 -0.73 -11.62 8.06
N ALA A 7 0.01 -10.73 8.72
CA ALA A 7 0.32 -10.84 10.15
C ALA A 7 -0.87 -10.54 11.06
N GLY A 8 -1.51 -11.55 11.63
CA GLY A 8 -2.60 -11.40 12.61
C GLY A 8 -3.70 -12.39 12.32
N HIS A 9 -4.40 -12.84 13.36
CA HIS A 9 -5.51 -13.77 13.19
C HIS A 9 -6.77 -13.02 12.73
N GLY A 10 -7.62 -13.71 11.97
CA GLY A 10 -8.84 -13.14 11.39
C GLY A 10 -8.57 -12.21 10.21
N GLU A 11 -9.63 -11.55 9.76
CA GLU A 11 -9.61 -10.66 8.59
C GLU A 11 -9.97 -9.25 9.01
N PHE A 12 -9.12 -8.30 8.60
CA PHE A 12 -9.39 -6.89 8.82
C PHE A 12 -8.62 -6.04 7.81
N PRO A 13 -9.12 -4.85 7.48
CA PRO A 13 -8.45 -3.98 6.54
C PRO A 13 -7.07 -3.59 7.04
N ARG A 14 -6.15 -3.42 6.09
CA ARG A 14 -4.81 -2.87 6.29
C ARG A 14 -4.41 -2.09 5.06
N ILE A 15 -3.46 -1.20 5.21
CA ILE A 15 -2.83 -0.50 4.09
C ILE A 15 -1.34 -0.76 4.17
N VAL A 16 -0.72 -1.12 3.05
CA VAL A 16 0.72 -1.40 2.99
C VAL A 16 1.33 -0.60 1.87
N PHE A 17 2.07 0.44 2.22
CA PHE A 17 2.86 1.26 1.31
C PHE A 17 4.30 0.75 1.21
N THR A 18 4.89 0.89 0.03
CA THR A 18 6.24 0.45 -0.34
C THR A 18 6.96 1.56 -1.09
N PRO A 19 7.28 2.70 -0.43
CA PRO A 19 7.94 3.83 -1.07
C PRO A 19 9.29 3.42 -1.69
N GLY A 20 9.58 3.92 -2.89
CA GLY A 20 10.85 3.70 -3.57
C GLY A 20 11.82 4.87 -3.54
N THR A 21 11.37 6.06 -3.14
CA THR A 21 12.19 7.29 -3.08
C THR A 21 11.97 8.05 -1.77
N LEU A 22 12.86 9.00 -1.46
CA LEU A 22 12.69 9.90 -0.31
C LEU A 22 11.42 10.76 -0.45
N GLU A 23 11.11 11.21 -1.67
CA GLU A 23 9.90 11.98 -1.97
C GLU A 23 8.63 11.14 -1.78
N GLU A 24 8.62 9.90 -2.25
CA GLU A 24 7.52 8.96 -1.95
C GLU A 24 7.40 8.72 -0.45
N SER A 25 8.51 8.52 0.26
CA SER A 25 8.49 8.30 1.71
C SER A 25 7.82 9.47 2.42
N PHE A 26 8.16 10.71 2.06
CA PHE A 26 7.51 11.90 2.62
C PHE A 26 6.01 11.95 2.31
N LYS A 27 5.63 11.79 1.03
CA LYS A 27 4.23 11.88 0.59
C LYS A 27 3.35 10.76 1.13
N LEU A 28 3.84 9.52 1.09
CA LEU A 28 3.11 8.33 1.54
C LEU A 28 3.01 8.27 3.06
N THR A 29 3.99 8.81 3.81
CA THR A 29 3.85 8.95 5.26
C THR A 29 2.71 9.88 5.61
N ARG A 30 2.62 11.04 4.96
CA ARG A 30 1.48 11.95 5.16
C ARG A 30 0.15 11.28 4.83
N LEU A 31 0.07 10.61 3.67
CA LEU A 31 -1.12 9.88 3.26
C LEU A 31 -1.48 8.76 4.27
N ALA A 32 -0.49 8.06 4.81
CA ALA A 32 -0.68 7.01 5.81
C ALA A 32 -1.39 7.52 7.06
N PHE A 33 -0.96 8.66 7.61
CA PHE A 33 -1.65 9.27 8.76
C PHE A 33 -3.09 9.65 8.43
N MET A 34 -3.34 10.22 7.25
CA MET A 34 -4.70 10.58 6.82
C MET A 34 -5.60 9.35 6.69
N LEU A 35 -5.12 8.29 6.04
CA LEU A 35 -5.91 7.08 5.82
C LEU A 35 -6.10 6.25 7.10
N ALA A 36 -5.08 6.18 7.96
CA ALA A 36 -5.19 5.57 9.28
C ALA A 36 -6.29 6.25 10.11
N GLU A 37 -6.30 7.59 10.09
CA GLU A 37 -7.31 8.38 10.77
C GLU A 37 -8.68 8.23 10.11
N LYS A 38 -8.80 8.35 8.78
CA LYS A 38 -10.09 8.29 8.08
C LYS A 38 -10.75 6.93 8.26
N TYR A 39 -10.01 5.85 8.01
CA TYR A 39 -10.56 4.50 7.97
C TYR A 39 -10.45 3.72 9.28
N HIS A 40 -9.83 4.28 10.32
CA HIS A 40 -9.57 3.59 11.60
C HIS A 40 -8.93 2.23 11.36
N THR A 41 -7.84 2.22 10.59
CA THR A 41 -7.16 1.00 10.17
C THR A 41 -5.65 1.14 10.31
N GLN A 42 -4.97 -0.01 10.35
CA GLN A 42 -3.52 -0.07 10.42
C GLN A 42 -2.92 0.26 9.05
N VAL A 43 -1.95 1.16 9.03
CA VAL A 43 -1.18 1.52 7.85
C VAL A 43 0.28 1.21 8.10
N TYR A 44 0.87 0.41 7.23
CA TYR A 44 2.27 0.03 7.25
C TYR A 44 3.00 0.76 6.14
N ILE A 45 4.18 1.28 6.46
CA ILE A 45 5.12 1.83 5.50
C ILE A 45 6.33 0.91 5.53
N MET A 46 6.51 0.15 4.46
CA MET A 46 7.60 -0.81 4.31
C MET A 46 8.79 -0.12 3.65
N CYS A 47 9.80 0.16 4.46
CA CYS A 47 11.10 0.64 4.00
C CYS A 47 12.18 -0.43 4.19
N ASP A 48 13.30 -0.25 3.51
CA ASP A 48 14.50 -1.06 3.65
C ASP A 48 15.71 -0.18 4.03
N LYS A 49 16.81 -0.84 4.38
CA LYS A 49 18.04 -0.18 4.81
C LYS A 49 18.57 0.81 3.77
N LEU A 50 18.50 0.48 2.47
CA LEU A 50 19.05 1.35 1.43
C LEU A 50 18.32 2.69 1.45
N LEU A 51 16.98 2.67 1.50
CA LEU A 51 16.21 3.91 1.54
C LEU A 51 16.40 4.69 2.85
N LEU A 52 16.49 3.99 3.98
CA LEU A 52 16.58 4.61 5.31
C LEU A 52 17.96 5.22 5.62
N GLU A 53 19.05 4.67 5.07
CA GLU A 53 20.42 5.15 5.34
C GLU A 53 20.98 6.02 4.21
N SER A 54 20.31 6.08 3.06
CA SER A 54 20.72 6.93 1.94
C SER A 54 20.37 8.41 2.17
N ARG A 55 21.14 9.29 1.53
CA ARG A 55 20.89 10.73 1.51
C ARG A 55 20.90 11.20 0.06
N ALA A 56 19.98 12.09 -0.29
CA ALA A 56 19.93 12.70 -1.61
C ALA A 56 19.44 14.14 -1.51
N THR A 57 19.81 14.97 -2.48
CA THR A 57 19.21 16.28 -2.66
C THR A 57 17.80 16.10 -3.20
N THR A 58 16.81 16.72 -2.55
CA THR A 58 15.41 16.70 -2.98
C THR A 58 14.92 18.11 -3.23
N ALA A 59 13.78 18.24 -3.93
CA ALA A 59 13.01 19.46 -3.85
C ALA A 59 12.59 19.73 -2.40
N THR A 60 12.37 21.00 -2.06
CA THR A 60 11.85 21.39 -0.75
C THR A 60 10.43 20.85 -0.59
N PHE A 61 10.20 20.12 0.49
CA PHE A 61 8.86 19.66 0.84
C PHE A 61 8.07 20.80 1.51
N PRO A 62 6.73 20.85 1.32
CA PRO A 62 5.89 21.76 2.09
C PRO A 62 6.06 21.51 3.59
N ASP A 63 6.25 22.59 4.35
CA ASP A 63 6.37 22.59 5.82
C ASP A 63 5.01 22.56 6.53
N THR A 64 3.96 22.94 5.81
CA THR A 64 2.60 23.08 6.31
C THR A 64 1.64 22.15 5.56
N TYR A 65 0.74 21.54 6.32
CA TYR A 65 -0.33 20.71 5.77
C TYR A 65 -1.56 20.75 6.66
N THR A 66 -2.71 21.07 6.08
CA THR A 66 -4.00 21.02 6.77
C THR A 66 -4.61 19.63 6.58
N ASN A 67 -4.66 18.83 7.65
CA ASN A 67 -5.42 17.58 7.64
C ASN A 67 -6.91 17.93 7.84
N PRO A 68 -7.79 17.60 6.88
CA PRO A 68 -9.22 17.93 6.96
C PRO A 68 -10.00 17.12 8.02
N ARG A 69 -9.36 16.12 8.65
CA ARG A 69 -9.90 15.31 9.74
C ARG A 69 -11.27 14.66 9.45
N PHE A 70 -11.27 13.70 8.54
CA PHE A 70 -12.50 13.17 7.91
C PHE A 70 -13.44 12.34 8.80
N SER A 71 -12.95 11.76 9.90
CA SER A 71 -13.68 10.69 10.61
C SER A 71 -13.99 11.01 12.06
N PHE A 72 -13.81 12.25 12.51
CA PHE A 72 -14.29 12.66 13.83
C PHE A 72 -15.80 12.84 13.83
N ALA A 73 -16.41 12.49 14.96
CA ALA A 73 -17.81 12.79 15.19
C ALA A 73 -18.03 14.31 15.31
N ALA A 74 -19.28 14.73 15.11
CA ALA A 74 -19.69 16.12 15.31
C ALA A 74 -19.35 16.59 16.73
N ASN A 75 -19.10 17.89 16.88
CA ASN A 75 -18.90 18.53 18.17
C ASN A 75 -19.72 19.83 18.23
N PRO A 76 -20.79 19.91 19.06
CA PRO A 76 -21.21 18.92 20.06
C PRO A 76 -21.87 17.66 19.46
N LEU A 77 -21.91 16.59 20.26
CA LEU A 77 -22.69 15.38 19.97
C LEU A 77 -24.15 15.54 20.46
N PRO A 78 -25.10 14.75 19.94
CA PRO A 78 -26.48 14.76 20.41
C PRO A 78 -26.61 14.45 21.92
N GLU A 79 -27.38 15.27 22.63
CA GLU A 79 -27.57 15.15 24.10
C GLU A 79 -28.42 13.93 24.51
N ASP A 80 -29.15 13.34 23.55
CA ASP A 80 -29.98 12.14 23.73
C ASP A 80 -29.17 10.84 23.87
N ASN A 81 -27.84 10.92 23.84
CA ASN A 81 -26.90 9.80 23.89
C ASN A 81 -27.10 8.79 22.74
N SER A 82 -27.58 9.24 21.58
CA SER A 82 -27.74 8.41 20.36
C SER A 82 -26.42 8.06 19.66
N TYR A 83 -25.28 8.58 20.12
CA TYR A 83 -23.97 8.32 19.53
C TYR A 83 -23.57 6.83 19.64
N ASN A 84 -23.30 6.21 18.49
CA ASN A 84 -22.80 4.84 18.40
C ASN A 84 -21.41 4.82 17.80
N ARG A 85 -20.41 4.42 18.59
CA ARG A 85 -19.01 4.35 18.13
C ARG A 85 -18.85 3.44 16.92
N PHE A 86 -19.59 2.34 16.85
CA PHE A 86 -19.48 1.34 15.81
C PHE A 86 -20.73 1.28 14.93
N GLU A 87 -21.42 2.39 14.73
CA GLU A 87 -22.56 2.49 13.80
C GLU A 87 -22.27 1.83 12.45
N ILE A 88 -23.22 1.07 11.91
CA ILE A 88 -23.03 0.36 10.64
C ILE A 88 -23.28 1.33 9.50
N THR A 89 -22.21 1.70 8.80
CA THR A 89 -22.25 2.68 7.70
C THR A 89 -21.96 2.02 6.35
N GLN A 90 -22.31 2.72 5.27
CA GLN A 90 -22.02 2.27 3.90
C GLN A 90 -20.51 2.32 3.61
N GLU A 91 -19.83 3.33 4.14
CA GLU A 91 -18.38 3.56 3.98
C GLU A 91 -17.53 2.59 4.83
N GLY A 92 -18.14 1.88 5.78
CA GLY A 92 -17.48 0.88 6.62
C GLY A 92 -16.72 1.45 7.83
N TYR A 93 -16.58 2.78 7.94
CA TYR A 93 -16.07 3.45 9.13
C TYR A 93 -17.15 4.33 9.77
N SER A 94 -17.13 4.42 11.09
CA SER A 94 -18.10 5.20 11.88
C SER A 94 -17.39 6.41 12.46
N PRO A 95 -18.02 7.60 12.52
CA PRO A 95 -17.42 8.77 13.16
C PRO A 95 -16.98 8.49 14.60
N ARG A 96 -15.79 8.97 14.97
CA ARG A 96 -15.15 8.70 16.26
C ARG A 96 -15.19 9.93 17.18
N SER A 97 -15.68 9.76 18.39
CA SER A 97 -15.58 10.76 19.45
C SER A 97 -14.13 10.91 19.95
N VAL A 98 -13.84 12.02 20.63
CA VAL A 98 -12.58 12.19 21.37
C VAL A 98 -12.80 11.93 22.86
N PRO A 99 -11.81 11.35 23.58
CA PRO A 99 -11.92 11.18 25.03
C PRO A 99 -12.27 12.50 25.73
N GLY A 100 -13.26 12.45 26.62
CA GLY A 100 -13.77 13.63 27.34
C GLY A 100 -14.88 14.42 26.62
N GLN A 101 -15.22 14.08 25.38
CA GLN A 101 -16.34 14.69 24.67
C GLN A 101 -17.67 14.30 25.34
N GLN A 102 -18.50 15.30 25.70
CA GLN A 102 -19.83 15.06 26.24
C GLN A 102 -20.67 14.23 25.26
N HIS A 103 -21.44 13.28 25.81
CA HIS A 103 -22.26 12.31 25.04
C HIS A 103 -21.48 11.40 24.07
N GLY A 104 -20.14 11.39 24.15
CA GLY A 104 -19.26 10.61 23.27
C GLY A 104 -18.72 9.32 23.86
N LEU A 105 -19.46 8.68 24.78
CA LEU A 105 -19.00 7.43 25.41
C LEU A 105 -18.67 6.38 24.35
N GLN A 106 -17.48 5.82 24.46
CA GLN A 106 -16.99 4.76 23.59
C GLN A 106 -16.41 3.64 24.46
N LEU A 107 -16.95 2.43 24.32
CA LEU A 107 -16.35 1.21 24.83
C LEU A 107 -15.58 0.54 23.68
N THR A 108 -14.25 0.41 23.79
CA THR A 108 -13.45 -0.28 22.76
C THR A 108 -13.08 -1.66 23.26
N ASN A 109 -13.42 -2.68 22.47
CA ASN A 109 -13.27 -4.07 22.85
C ASN A 109 -12.53 -4.85 21.74
N SER A 110 -11.75 -5.86 22.12
CA SER A 110 -11.14 -6.81 21.19
C SER A 110 -12.06 -7.97 20.82
N TYR A 111 -13.08 -8.28 21.63
CA TYR A 111 -14.14 -9.20 21.25
C TYR A 111 -14.98 -8.58 20.13
N GLU A 112 -15.68 -9.42 19.38
CA GLU A 112 -16.72 -8.92 18.48
C GLU A 112 -17.77 -8.15 19.29
N HIS A 113 -18.28 -7.06 18.71
CA HIS A 113 -19.09 -6.11 19.45
C HIS A 113 -20.22 -5.50 18.63
N ASP A 114 -21.26 -5.08 19.33
CA ASP A 114 -22.37 -4.32 18.75
C ASP A 114 -21.98 -2.86 18.43
N LYS A 115 -22.95 -2.07 17.98
CA LYS A 115 -22.75 -0.66 17.60
C LYS A 115 -22.30 0.24 18.77
N HIS A 116 -22.56 -0.17 20.01
CA HIS A 116 -22.16 0.55 21.23
C HIS A 116 -20.77 0.13 21.72
N GLY A 117 -20.30 -1.05 21.33
CA GLY A 117 -19.01 -1.62 21.73
C GLY A 117 -19.13 -2.74 22.77
N TYR A 118 -20.34 -3.17 23.12
CA TYR A 118 -20.56 -4.31 24.01
C TYR A 118 -20.28 -5.61 23.28
N ALA A 119 -19.67 -6.58 23.97
CA ALA A 119 -19.37 -7.88 23.40
C ALA A 119 -20.65 -8.58 22.90
N THR A 120 -20.57 -9.25 21.75
CA THR A 120 -21.67 -10.01 21.18
C THR A 120 -21.17 -11.28 20.50
N GLU A 121 -22.00 -12.32 20.56
CA GLU A 121 -21.84 -13.59 19.83
C GLU A 121 -23.04 -13.87 18.91
N GLU A 122 -23.93 -12.88 18.74
CA GLU A 122 -25.09 -12.99 17.86
C GLU A 122 -24.63 -13.02 16.40
N ALA A 123 -25.01 -14.09 15.69
CA ALA A 123 -24.44 -14.43 14.39
C ALA A 123 -24.64 -13.35 13.32
N GLN A 124 -25.82 -12.72 13.26
CA GLN A 124 -26.11 -11.69 12.28
C GLN A 124 -25.31 -10.41 12.57
N MET A 125 -25.28 -9.95 13.82
CA MET A 125 -24.50 -8.79 14.25
C MET A 125 -23.00 -8.99 13.98
N THR A 126 -22.46 -10.17 14.31
CA THR A 126 -21.05 -10.51 14.01
C THR A 126 -20.77 -10.40 12.52
N LYS A 127 -21.64 -10.99 11.67
CA LYS A 127 -21.50 -10.91 10.22
C LYS A 127 -21.54 -9.45 9.74
N ASP A 128 -22.51 -8.68 10.19
CA ASP A 128 -22.69 -7.29 9.77
C ASP A 128 -21.49 -6.41 10.15
N MET A 129 -20.90 -6.63 11.32
CA MET A 129 -19.72 -5.91 11.79
C MET A 129 -18.44 -6.29 11.05
N VAL A 130 -18.26 -7.58 10.72
CA VAL A 130 -17.18 -8.04 9.84
C VAL A 130 -17.30 -7.38 8.46
N GLU A 131 -18.48 -7.49 7.83
CA GLU A 131 -18.73 -6.92 6.52
C GLU A 131 -18.53 -5.40 6.50
N LYS A 132 -19.00 -4.70 7.55
CA LYS A 132 -18.75 -3.28 7.74
C LYS A 132 -17.25 -2.95 7.75
N ARG A 133 -16.44 -3.69 8.53
CA ARG A 133 -14.98 -3.46 8.53
C ARG A 133 -14.41 -3.68 7.14
N MET A 134 -14.83 -4.72 6.42
CA MET A 134 -14.33 -5.02 5.08
C MET A 134 -14.73 -3.98 4.02
N ARG A 135 -15.92 -3.35 4.13
CA ARG A 135 -16.36 -2.27 3.23
C ARG A 135 -15.40 -1.08 3.16
N LYS A 136 -14.58 -0.87 4.19
CA LYS A 136 -13.54 0.18 4.18
C LYS A 136 -12.61 0.07 2.96
N PHE A 137 -12.34 -1.13 2.47
CA PHE A 137 -11.50 -1.32 1.27
C PHE A 137 -12.07 -0.65 0.02
N ASN A 138 -13.40 -0.52 -0.11
CA ASN A 138 -14.05 0.15 -1.23
C ASN A 138 -13.66 1.63 -1.32
N GLY A 139 -13.47 2.28 -0.17
CA GLY A 139 -12.97 3.65 -0.11
C GLY A 139 -11.44 3.72 -0.25
N ILE A 140 -10.73 2.90 0.53
CA ILE A 140 -9.25 2.90 0.57
C ILE A 140 -8.65 2.70 -0.82
N ILE A 141 -9.18 1.77 -1.62
CA ILE A 141 -8.65 1.47 -2.96
C ILE A 141 -8.65 2.69 -3.88
N ASN A 142 -9.52 3.67 -3.65
CA ASN A 142 -9.59 4.89 -4.48
C ASN A 142 -8.63 6.00 -4.02
N GLU A 143 -8.09 5.89 -2.80
CA GLU A 143 -7.22 6.91 -2.20
C GLU A 143 -5.75 6.51 -2.14
N VAL A 144 -5.43 5.23 -2.38
CA VAL A 144 -4.04 4.76 -2.51
C VAL A 144 -3.51 4.96 -3.93
N PRO A 145 -2.20 5.24 -4.10
CA PRO A 145 -1.62 5.49 -5.42
C PRO A 145 -1.63 4.23 -6.30
N CYS A 146 -1.81 4.45 -7.59
CA CYS A 146 -1.69 3.40 -8.61
C CYS A 146 -0.22 3.00 -8.83
N PRO A 147 0.04 1.81 -9.41
CA PRO A 147 1.37 1.45 -9.90
C PRO A 147 1.88 2.51 -10.88
N LEU A 148 3.17 2.84 -10.78
CA LEU A 148 3.79 3.86 -11.62
C LEU A 148 4.59 3.22 -12.75
N LEU A 149 4.28 3.61 -13.99
CA LEU A 149 5.12 3.29 -15.15
C LEU A 149 6.30 4.27 -15.23
N LEU A 150 7.51 3.72 -15.34
CA LEU A 150 8.77 4.44 -15.51
C LEU A 150 9.36 4.10 -16.88
N GLY A 151 9.82 5.12 -17.62
CA GLY A 151 10.37 4.94 -18.96
C GLY A 151 9.30 5.00 -20.08
N PRO A 152 9.61 4.50 -21.29
CA PRO A 152 8.71 4.57 -22.44
C PRO A 152 7.43 3.77 -22.24
N SER A 153 6.32 4.22 -22.85
CA SER A 153 5.03 3.54 -22.79
C SER A 153 5.05 2.14 -23.43
N GLU A 154 5.89 1.98 -24.45
CA GLU A 154 6.09 0.73 -25.20
C GLU A 154 7.51 0.22 -24.97
N ALA A 155 7.64 -1.01 -24.50
CA ALA A 155 8.91 -1.65 -24.19
C ALA A 155 8.87 -3.14 -24.54
N GLU A 156 10.03 -3.70 -24.89
CA GLU A 156 10.16 -5.14 -25.08
C GLU A 156 10.20 -5.87 -23.73
N THR A 157 10.90 -5.29 -22.76
CA THR A 157 10.99 -5.79 -21.40
C THR A 157 10.44 -4.77 -20.41
N THR A 158 9.55 -5.23 -19.54
CA THR A 158 8.99 -4.47 -18.44
C THR A 158 9.48 -5.06 -17.12
N LEU A 159 10.26 -4.28 -16.39
CA LEU A 159 10.72 -4.64 -15.06
C LEU A 159 9.59 -4.37 -14.05
N VAL A 160 9.45 -5.20 -13.03
CA VAL A 160 8.49 -4.97 -11.93
C VAL A 160 9.28 -4.91 -10.63
N CYS A 161 9.09 -3.84 -9.85
CA CYS A 161 9.82 -3.62 -8.62
C CYS A 161 8.94 -2.93 -7.56
N TRP A 162 9.45 -2.91 -6.32
CA TRP A 162 8.86 -2.23 -5.18
C TRP A 162 9.96 -1.78 -4.22
N GLY A 163 9.66 -0.86 -3.31
CA GLY A 163 10.65 -0.37 -2.34
C GLY A 163 11.85 0.31 -3.00
N SER A 164 12.99 0.34 -2.32
CA SER A 164 14.20 1.04 -2.81
C SER A 164 14.74 0.48 -4.12
N THR A 165 14.37 -0.72 -4.54
CA THR A 165 14.75 -1.32 -5.82
C THR A 165 14.38 -0.40 -6.99
N ARG A 166 13.37 0.44 -6.83
CA ARG A 166 13.02 1.50 -7.79
C ARG A 166 14.23 2.34 -8.21
N LEU A 167 15.07 2.78 -7.28
CA LEU A 167 16.22 3.65 -7.58
C LEU A 167 17.23 2.97 -8.51
N VAL A 168 17.44 1.68 -8.31
CA VAL A 168 18.33 0.87 -9.15
C VAL A 168 17.71 0.68 -10.53
N VAL A 169 16.39 0.43 -10.59
CA VAL A 169 15.66 0.31 -11.84
C VAL A 169 15.69 1.60 -12.65
N GLU A 170 15.52 2.77 -12.04
CA GLU A 170 15.64 4.06 -12.74
C GLU A 170 17.02 4.23 -13.40
N GLU A 171 18.09 3.78 -12.75
CA GLU A 171 19.43 3.79 -13.33
C GLU A 171 19.59 2.79 -14.48
N ILE A 172 19.01 1.59 -14.37
CA ILE A 172 18.96 0.62 -15.47
C ILE A 172 18.25 1.22 -16.68
N LEU A 173 17.09 1.85 -16.46
CA LEU A 173 16.32 2.51 -17.52
C LEU A 173 17.13 3.64 -18.17
N ARG A 174 17.87 4.42 -17.38
CA ARG A 174 18.79 5.44 -17.91
C ARG A 174 19.82 4.79 -18.82
N GLN A 175 20.56 3.79 -18.36
CA GLN A 175 21.65 3.16 -19.11
C GLN A 175 21.16 2.49 -20.40
N LEU A 176 20.08 1.69 -20.33
CA LEU A 176 19.60 0.92 -21.49
C LEU A 176 18.87 1.78 -22.52
N ASN A 177 18.20 2.86 -22.11
CA ASN A 177 17.47 3.73 -23.04
C ASN A 177 18.31 4.89 -23.61
N THR A 178 19.53 5.16 -23.10
CA THR A 178 20.37 6.32 -23.48
C THR A 178 20.68 6.41 -24.98
N ASN A 179 20.68 5.28 -25.71
CA ASN A 179 20.98 5.25 -27.15
C ASN A 179 19.81 4.75 -28.03
N GLY A 180 18.61 4.59 -27.46
CA GLY A 180 17.43 4.10 -28.18
C GLY A 180 17.51 2.65 -28.70
N ALA A 181 18.57 1.91 -28.36
CA ALA A 181 18.84 0.56 -28.86
C ALA A 181 17.95 -0.52 -28.22
N GLN A 182 17.53 -0.31 -26.97
CA GLN A 182 16.58 -1.16 -26.27
C GLN A 182 15.47 -0.30 -25.68
N LYS A 183 14.23 -0.79 -25.73
CA LYS A 183 13.10 -0.17 -25.03
C LYS A 183 12.81 -1.00 -23.80
N VAL A 184 13.31 -0.56 -22.66
CA VAL A 184 12.98 -1.14 -21.35
C VAL A 184 12.18 -0.10 -20.57
N ASN A 185 11.11 -0.55 -19.91
CA ASN A 185 10.36 0.26 -18.96
C ASN A 185 10.19 -0.51 -17.64
N ALA A 186 9.58 0.12 -16.65
CA ALA A 186 9.33 -0.53 -15.37
C ALA A 186 8.00 -0.14 -14.73
N ILE A 187 7.41 -1.07 -13.98
CA ILE A 187 6.26 -0.86 -13.11
C ILE A 187 6.78 -0.85 -11.67
N HIS A 188 6.62 0.29 -11.00
CA HIS A 188 6.91 0.44 -9.57
C HIS A 188 5.63 0.34 -8.74
N LEU A 189 5.63 -0.57 -7.77
CA LEU A 189 4.52 -0.80 -6.84
C LEU A 189 4.72 0.04 -5.58
N MET A 190 3.97 1.14 -5.46
CA MET A 190 3.96 2.00 -4.27
C MET A 190 3.01 1.50 -3.17
N THR A 191 2.06 0.64 -3.53
CA THR A 191 1.06 0.08 -2.62
C THR A 191 0.90 -1.41 -2.89
N MET A 192 1.03 -2.23 -1.84
CA MET A 192 0.77 -3.67 -1.90
C MET A 192 -0.63 -4.00 -1.40
N ILE A 193 -1.12 -3.30 -0.38
CA ILE A 193 -2.49 -3.46 0.12
C ILE A 193 -3.16 -2.08 0.24
N PRO A 194 -4.38 -1.91 -0.32
CA PRO A 194 -5.03 -2.84 -1.24
C PRO A 194 -4.33 -2.83 -2.62
N PHE A 195 -4.35 -3.95 -3.33
CA PHE A 195 -3.68 -4.08 -4.62
C PHE A 195 -4.54 -3.50 -5.75
N LYS A 196 -3.97 -2.56 -6.52
CA LYS A 196 -4.59 -1.90 -7.68
C LYS A 196 -4.60 -2.83 -8.91
N LYS A 197 -5.40 -3.88 -8.82
CA LYS A 197 -5.45 -4.99 -9.80
C LYS A 197 -5.65 -4.51 -11.23
N LYS A 198 -6.66 -3.66 -11.46
CA LYS A 198 -7.02 -3.20 -12.81
C LYS A 198 -5.86 -2.42 -13.43
N GLU A 199 -5.33 -1.44 -12.70
CA GLU A 199 -4.25 -0.59 -13.16
C GLU A 199 -2.95 -1.37 -13.38
N PHE A 200 -2.66 -2.37 -12.53
CA PHE A 200 -1.54 -3.26 -12.76
C PHE A 200 -1.73 -4.09 -14.03
N ILE A 201 -2.90 -4.70 -14.23
CA ILE A 201 -3.21 -5.51 -15.43
C ILE A 201 -3.08 -4.65 -16.69
N ASP A 202 -3.61 -3.42 -16.70
CA ASP A 202 -3.57 -2.51 -17.84
C ASP A 202 -2.12 -2.13 -18.25
N LEU A 203 -1.19 -2.09 -17.30
CA LEU A 203 0.23 -1.88 -17.56
C LEU A 203 0.92 -3.18 -17.98
N ALA A 204 0.69 -4.26 -17.24
CA ALA A 204 1.32 -5.55 -17.45
C ALA A 204 0.92 -6.21 -18.78
N SER A 205 -0.31 -5.99 -19.26
CA SER A 205 -0.80 -6.56 -20.51
C SER A 205 -0.12 -5.99 -21.75
N LYS A 206 0.56 -4.85 -21.64
CA LYS A 206 1.35 -4.23 -22.71
C LYS A 206 2.76 -4.78 -22.78
N ALA A 207 3.23 -5.44 -21.72
CA ALA A 207 4.56 -6.00 -21.66
C ALA A 207 4.65 -7.27 -22.49
N LYS A 208 5.64 -7.36 -23.38
CA LYS A 208 5.98 -8.63 -24.05
C LYS A 208 6.68 -9.59 -23.08
N LYS A 209 7.46 -9.03 -22.16
CA LYS A 209 8.21 -9.76 -21.14
C LYS A 209 8.15 -9.01 -19.81
N LEU A 210 7.70 -9.69 -18.76
CA LEU A 210 7.73 -9.19 -17.40
C LEU A 210 8.90 -9.83 -16.64
N VAL A 211 9.67 -9.01 -15.92
CA VAL A 211 10.77 -9.48 -15.07
C VAL A 211 10.61 -8.88 -13.68
N MET A 212 10.45 -9.72 -12.67
CA MET A 212 10.38 -9.28 -11.28
C MET A 212 11.79 -9.04 -10.73
N ILE A 213 12.02 -7.88 -10.10
CA ILE A 213 13.25 -7.58 -9.38
C ILE A 213 12.90 -7.36 -7.90
N GLU A 214 13.37 -8.22 -7.01
CA GLU A 214 13.06 -8.10 -5.58
C GLU A 214 14.13 -8.65 -4.63
N GLY A 215 14.30 -7.96 -3.50
CA GLY A 215 15.28 -8.27 -2.46
C GLY A 215 14.88 -9.40 -1.51
N ASN A 216 14.44 -10.55 -2.03
CA ASN A 216 14.09 -11.72 -1.22
C ASN A 216 14.29 -13.02 -1.99
N ALA A 217 14.39 -14.16 -1.28
CA ALA A 217 14.66 -15.46 -1.89
C ALA A 217 13.43 -16.15 -2.50
N THR A 218 12.22 -15.79 -2.09
CA THR A 218 11.00 -16.61 -2.31
C THR A 218 9.97 -15.96 -3.23
N HIS A 219 10.38 -14.98 -4.03
CA HIS A 219 9.53 -14.30 -5.02
C HIS A 219 8.25 -13.68 -4.43
N GLN A 220 8.37 -13.02 -3.28
CA GLN A 220 7.20 -12.62 -2.48
C GLN A 220 6.21 -11.74 -3.25
N ALA A 221 6.69 -10.78 -4.06
CA ALA A 221 5.83 -9.87 -4.79
C ALA A 221 5.29 -10.49 -6.06
N ALA A 222 6.10 -11.27 -6.78
CA ALA A 222 5.57 -12.02 -7.93
C ALA A 222 4.42 -12.97 -7.51
N ASN A 223 4.58 -13.69 -6.39
CA ASN A 223 3.54 -14.58 -5.87
C ASN A 223 2.27 -13.83 -5.49
N TYR A 224 2.40 -12.67 -4.84
CA TYR A 224 1.25 -11.84 -4.48
C TYR A 224 0.58 -11.21 -5.71
N ILE A 225 1.34 -10.75 -6.70
CA ILE A 225 0.78 -10.28 -7.97
C ILE A 225 -0.04 -11.39 -8.64
N ARG A 226 0.48 -12.62 -8.66
CA ARG A 226 -0.24 -13.79 -9.20
C ARG A 226 -1.53 -14.04 -8.42
N GLU A 227 -1.49 -14.00 -7.10
CA GLU A 227 -2.67 -14.16 -6.24
C GLU A 227 -3.75 -13.12 -6.57
N GLN A 228 -3.37 -11.86 -6.72
CA GLN A 228 -4.31 -10.76 -6.95
C GLN A 228 -4.82 -10.71 -8.41
N THR A 229 -3.98 -11.05 -9.38
CA THR A 229 -4.24 -10.77 -10.81
C THR A 229 -4.37 -12.00 -11.69
N GLY A 230 -3.83 -13.14 -11.27
CA GLY A 230 -3.63 -14.32 -12.12
C GLY A 230 -2.41 -14.23 -13.05
N ILE A 231 -1.74 -13.08 -13.15
CA ILE A 231 -0.56 -12.90 -13.99
C ILE A 231 0.65 -13.58 -13.32
N GLU A 232 1.25 -14.53 -14.02
CA GLU A 232 2.50 -15.16 -13.61
C GLU A 232 3.68 -14.45 -14.25
N ILE A 233 4.53 -13.83 -13.41
CA ILE A 233 5.83 -13.30 -13.84
C ILE A 233 6.83 -14.45 -13.72
N THR A 234 7.26 -15.04 -14.83
CA THR A 234 8.12 -16.24 -14.84
C THR A 234 9.62 -15.95 -14.75
N LYS A 235 10.00 -14.68 -14.93
CA LYS A 235 11.39 -14.25 -14.92
C LYS A 235 11.66 -13.43 -13.66
N HIS A 236 12.72 -13.77 -12.95
CA HIS A 236 13.03 -13.17 -11.65
C HIS A 236 14.52 -12.86 -11.54
N ILE A 237 14.82 -11.71 -10.95
CA ILE A 237 16.15 -11.32 -10.50
C ILE A 237 16.04 -11.03 -9.01
N ASN A 238 16.44 -12.02 -8.20
CA ASN A 238 16.36 -11.93 -6.74
C ASN A 238 17.74 -11.64 -6.15
N ARG A 239 17.76 -10.91 -5.03
CA ARG A 239 18.97 -10.73 -4.20
C ARG A 239 18.64 -10.88 -2.73
N TYR A 240 19.48 -11.60 -1.99
CA TYR A 240 19.26 -11.92 -0.58
C TYR A 240 20.58 -12.11 0.19
N ASP A 241 21.66 -11.52 -0.30
CA ASP A 241 23.01 -11.53 0.30
C ASP A 241 23.26 -10.36 1.27
N GLY A 242 22.22 -9.55 1.55
CA GLY A 242 22.30 -8.37 2.42
C GLY A 242 22.88 -7.12 1.76
N ARG A 243 23.20 -7.14 0.46
CA ARG A 243 23.65 -5.98 -0.31
C ARG A 243 22.50 -5.41 -1.15
N PRO A 244 22.53 -4.11 -1.48
CA PRO A 244 21.60 -3.53 -2.44
C PRO A 244 21.87 -4.07 -3.85
N PHE A 245 20.90 -4.02 -4.74
CA PHE A 245 21.16 -4.26 -6.17
C PHE A 245 22.07 -3.17 -6.74
N TYR A 246 22.94 -3.55 -7.69
CA TYR A 246 23.66 -2.61 -8.53
C TYR A 246 23.16 -2.72 -9.97
N ALA A 247 23.01 -1.58 -10.65
CA ALA A 247 22.39 -1.53 -11.98
C ALA A 247 23.13 -2.42 -12.99
N HIS A 248 24.46 -2.41 -13.01
CA HIS A 248 25.26 -3.21 -13.94
C HIS A 248 25.05 -4.73 -13.74
N GLU A 249 25.01 -5.21 -12.50
CA GLU A 249 24.75 -6.63 -12.20
C GLU A 249 23.36 -7.06 -12.68
N VAL A 250 22.34 -6.22 -12.46
CA VAL A 250 20.98 -6.51 -12.94
C VAL A 250 20.92 -6.51 -14.47
N ILE A 251 21.65 -5.60 -15.13
CA ILE A 251 21.74 -5.57 -16.60
C ILE A 251 22.40 -6.85 -17.13
N GLU A 252 23.48 -7.31 -16.50
CA GLU A 252 24.13 -8.58 -16.86
C GLU A 252 23.19 -9.78 -16.68
N GLU A 253 22.39 -9.81 -15.62
CA GLU A 253 21.37 -10.85 -15.42
C GLU A 253 20.25 -10.76 -16.47
N LEU A 254 19.80 -9.55 -16.83
CA LEU A 254 18.78 -9.36 -17.87
C LEU A 254 19.20 -9.92 -19.23
N GLN A 255 20.50 -9.87 -19.56
CA GLN A 255 21.04 -10.42 -20.81
C GLN A 255 21.00 -11.96 -20.86
N LYS A 256 20.90 -12.63 -19.70
CA LYS A 256 20.85 -14.10 -19.60
C LYS A 256 19.43 -14.67 -19.70
N ILE A 257 18.41 -13.81 -19.63
CA ILE A 257 17.00 -14.19 -19.41
C ILE A 257 16.18 -14.11 -20.68
#